data_AF-A0A5B1LCN4-F1
#
_entry.id   AF-A0A5B1LCN4-F1
#
_cell.length_a   1.000
_cell.length_b   1.000
_cell.length_c   1.000
_cell.angle_alpha   90.00
_cell.angle_beta   90.00
_cell.angle_gamma   90.00
#
_symmetry.space_group_name_H-M   'P 1'
#
loop_
_entity.id
_entity.type
_entity.pdbx_description
1 polymer ?
#
loop_
_entity_poly.entity_id
_entity_poly.type
_entity_poly.pdbx_seq_one_letter_code
_entity_poly.pdbx_strand_id
1 'polypeptide(L)' 'MLFVLIALLLSLLVSGLVAAYVAYPHRGEAMPAVPWLGDAMGRAVEAAPTIGEDEVDLLKMR' A
#
# COMPACT_ATOMS: atom_id res chain seq x y z
N MET A 1 28.21 -14.07 -6.57
CA MET A 1 27.37 -13.97 -7.78
C MET A 1 25.90 -14.26 -7.47
N LEU A 2 25.52 -15.45 -6.98
CA LEU A 2 24.11 -15.76 -6.62
C LEU A 2 23.47 -14.74 -5.67
N PHE A 3 24.17 -14.36 -4.60
CA PHE A 3 23.70 -13.35 -3.65
C PHE A 3 23.37 -12.01 -4.33
N VAL A 4 24.21 -11.57 -5.26
CA VAL A 4 24.01 -10.32 -6.00
C VAL A 4 22.77 -10.41 -6.88
N LEU A 5 22.55 -11.56 -7.54
CA LEU A 5 21.33 -11.79 -8.32
C LEU A 5 20.07 -11.77 -7.45
N ILE A 6 20.11 -12.40 -6.28
CA ILE A 6 18.99 -12.39 -5.33
C ILE A 6 18.71 -10.96 -4.86
N ALA A 7 19.74 -10.21 -4.48
CA ALA A 7 19.60 -8.83 -4.06
C ALA A 7 18.99 -7.96 -5.18
N LEU A 8 19.47 -8.12 -6.42
CA LEU A 8 18.94 -7.41 -7.59
C LEU A 8 17.46 -7.73 -7.83
N LEU A 9 17.09 -9.02 -7.82
CA LEU A 9 15.71 -9.45 -7.99
C LEU A 9 14.81 -8.92 -6.88
N LEU A 10 15.29 -8.93 -5.63
CA LEU A 10 14.56 -8.37 -4.50
C LEU A 10 14.33 -6.87 -4.68
N SER A 11 15.34 -6.12 -5.11
CA SER A 11 15.22 -4.69 -5.38
C SER A 11 14.22 -4.41 -6.51
N LEU A 12 14.26 -5.18 -7.61
CA LEU A 12 13.28 -5.05 -8.69
C LEU A 12 11.87 -5.36 -8.20
N LEU A 13 11.72 -6.40 -7.37
CA LEU A 13 10.43 -6.78 -6.82
C LEU A 13 9.85 -5.69 -5.93
N VAL A 14 10.64 -5.13 -5.01
CA VAL A 14 10.21 -4.01 -4.15
C VAL A 14 9.87 -2.78 -4.99
N SER A 15 10.70 -2.43 -5.98
CA SER A 15 10.44 -1.31 -6.88
C SER A 15 9.14 -1.49 -7.67
N GLY A 16 8.91 -2.69 -8.20
CA GLY A 16 7.68 -3.06 -8.90
C GLY A 16 6.45 -2.94 -8.00
N LEU A 17 6.55 -3.40 -6.74
CA LEU A 17 5.49 -3.28 -5.75
C LEU A 17 5.13 -1.81 -5.47
N VAL A 18 6.13 -0.94 -5.30
CA VAL A 18 5.90 0.49 -5.07
C VAL A 18 5.21 1.13 -6.28
N ALA A 19 5.70 0.87 -7.49
CA ALA A 19 5.12 1.41 -8.72
C ALA A 19 3.66 0.94 -8.90
N ALA A 20 3.40 -0.34 -8.64
CA ALA A 20 2.06 -0.93 -8.66
C ALA A 20 1.12 -0.26 -7.65
N TYR A 21 1.56 -0.10 -6.41
CA TYR A 21 0.78 0.55 -5.35
C TYR A 21 0.39 1.98 -5.71
N VAL A 22 1.35 2.76 -6.21
CA VAL A 22 1.13 4.16 -6.60
C VAL A 22 0.20 4.27 -7.81
N ALA A 23 0.32 3.36 -8.77
CA ALA A 23 -0.48 3.40 -9.98
C ALA A 23 -1.95 3.03 -9.74
N TYR A 24 -2.23 2.08 -8.84
CA TYR A 24 -3.58 1.52 -8.64
C TYR A 24 -4.13 1.79 -7.22
N PRO A 25 -3.73 1.08 -6.15
CA PRO A 25 -4.25 1.28 -4.79
C PRO A 25 -4.27 2.73 -4.31
N HIS A 26 -3.22 3.50 -4.55
CA HIS A 26 -3.13 4.88 -4.08
C HIS A 26 -4.20 5.80 -4.71
N ARG A 27 -4.72 5.42 -5.90
CA ARG A 27 -5.79 6.15 -6.60
C ARG A 27 -7.18 5.61 -6.28
N GLY A 28 -7.29 4.55 -5.47
CA GLY A 28 -8.55 3.84 -5.24
C GLY A 28 -8.97 2.93 -6.39
N GLU A 29 -8.10 2.68 -7.37
CA GLU A 29 -8.37 1.75 -8.48
C GLU A 29 -7.88 0.33 -8.15
N ALA A 30 -8.67 -0.68 -8.53
CA ALA A 30 -8.30 -2.08 -8.35
C ALA A 30 -7.20 -2.49 -9.35
N MET A 31 -6.26 -3.32 -8.91
CA MET A 31 -5.13 -3.72 -9.73
C MET A 31 -5.56 -4.77 -10.80
N PRO A 32 -5.38 -4.49 -12.11
CA PRO A 32 -6.03 -5.27 -13.17
C PRO A 32 -5.50 -6.69 -13.33
N ALA A 33 -4.21 -6.92 -13.01
CA ALA A 33 -3.57 -8.23 -13.16
C ALA A 33 -3.75 -9.15 -11.93
N VAL A 34 -4.05 -8.57 -10.76
CA VAL A 34 -4.20 -9.32 -9.49
C VAL A 34 -5.29 -8.65 -8.64
N PRO A 35 -6.58 -8.88 -8.96
CA PRO A 35 -7.71 -8.26 -8.27
C PRO A 35 -7.72 -8.57 -6.76
N TRP A 36 -7.33 -9.79 -6.40
CA TRP A 36 -7.25 -10.26 -5.02
C TRP A 36 -6.29 -9.44 -4.14
N LEU A 37 -5.27 -8.82 -4.75
CA LEU A 37 -4.32 -7.95 -4.03
C LEU A 37 -4.99 -6.62 -3.64
N GLY A 38 -5.86 -6.10 -4.50
CA GLY A 38 -6.69 -4.94 -4.20
C GLY A 38 -7.63 -5.21 -3.02
N ASP A 39 -8.30 -6.36 -3.01
CA ASP A 39 -9.19 -6.77 -1.92
C ASP A 39 -8.46 -6.98 -0.58
N ALA A 40 -7.23 -7.49 -0.63
CA ALA A 40 -6.39 -7.65 0.56
C ALA A 40 -5.94 -6.30 1.12
N MET A 41 -5.55 -5.35 0.26
CA MET A 41 -5.17 -3.99 0.70
C MET A 41 -6.38 -3.19 1.19
N GLY A 42 -7.54 -3.30 0.55
CA GLY A 42 -8.78 -2.65 0.99
C GLY A 42 -9.15 -3.09 2.41
N ARG A 43 -9.12 -4.41 2.68
CA ARG A 43 -9.34 -4.93 4.04
C ARG A 43 -8.29 -4.47 5.05
N ALA A 44 -7.04 -4.29 4.63
CA ALA A 44 -6.00 -3.78 5.52
C ALA A 44 -6.21 -2.30 5.87
N VAL A 45 -6.71 -1.50 4.92
CA VAL A 45 -7.10 -0.09 5.15
C VAL A 45 -8.30 0.01 6.06
N GLU A 46 -9.34 -0.81 5.84
CA GLU A 46 -10.52 -0.85 6.72
C GLU A 46 -10.18 -1.33 8.14
N ALA A 47 -9.20 -2.22 8.29
CA ALA A 47 -8.74 -2.69 9.58
C ALA A 47 -7.77 -1.73 10.29
N ALA A 48 -7.29 -0.69 9.59
CA ALA A 48 -6.39 0.28 10.18
C ALA A 48 -7.16 1.16 11.18
N PRO A 49 -6.70 1.31 12.43
CA PRO A 49 -7.30 2.25 13.37
C PRO A 49 -7.15 3.66 12.82
N THR A 50 -8.26 4.26 12.40
CA THR A 50 -8.33 5.66 11.97
C THR A 50 -8.68 6.56 13.13
N ILE A 51 -8.11 7.77 13.17
CA ILE A 51 -8.53 8.82 14.10
C ILE A 51 -9.95 9.22 13.71
N GLY A 52 -10.89 9.16 14.66
CA GLY A 52 -12.28 9.59 14.45
C GLY A 52 -12.37 11.10 14.22
N GLU A 53 -13.40 11.55 13.49
CA GLU A 53 -13.59 12.98 13.18
C GLU A 53 -13.60 13.85 14.45
N ASP A 54 -14.18 13.33 15.52
CA ASP A 54 -14.26 13.95 16.85
C ASP A 54 -12.87 14.21 17.48
N GLU A 55 -11.90 13.35 17.21
CA GLU A 55 -10.53 13.44 17.72
C GLU A 55 -9.66 14.37 16.85
N VAL A 56 -9.99 14.51 15.56
CA VAL A 56 -9.35 15.48 14.64
C VAL A 56 -9.67 16.92 15.05
N ASP A 57 -10.91 17.21 15.44
CA ASP A 57 -11.31 18.56 15.85
C ASP A 57 -10.69 18.98 17.20
N LEU A 58 -10.54 18.03 18.13
CA LEU A 58 -9.82 18.25 19.39
C LEU A 58 -8.32 18.53 19.18
N LEU A 59 -7.70 17.90 18.18
CA LEU A 59 -6.30 18.15 17.83
C LEU A 59 -6.08 19.51 17.17
N LYS A 60 -7.03 20.01 16.37
CA LYS A 60 -6.96 21.34 15.73
C LYS A 60 -7.14 22.50 16.70
N MET A 61 -7.78 22.28 17.84
CA MET A 61 -8.00 23.28 18.88
C MET A 61 -6.82 23.47 19.85
N ARG A 62 -5.77 22.66 19.75
CA ARG A 62 -4.56 22.73 20.57
C ARG A 62 -3.42 23.47 19.86
#